data_AF-A0A0G8UR11-F1
#
_entry.id   AF-A0A0G8UR11-F1
#
_cell.length_a   1.000
_cell.length_b   1.000
_cell.length_c   1.000
_cell.angle_alpha   90.00
_cell.angle_beta   90.00
_cell.angle_gamma   90.00
#
_symmetry.space_group_name_H-M   'P 1'
#
loop_
_entity.id
_entity.type
_entity.pdbx_description
1 polymer ?
#
loop_
_entity_poly.entity_id
_entity_poly.type
_entity_poly.pdbx_seq_one_letter_code
_entity_poly.pdbx_strand_id
1 'polypeptide(L)'
;MQTQAPRVRAVARAMQYIDTHLYEPVSVAHLAQAACLSRFHFARVFRDAVGASPMEYLRHRRLERAQAMLREGRHTISQIATDLCFFDQSHFVRSFRNATGCTPARFAAQTAMETCGAAHMPSSQRRGDESVSLSMEQPA
;
A
#
# COMPACT_ATOMS: atom_id res chain seq x y z
N MET A 1 25.93 13.35 -24.91
CA MET A 1 25.56 13.81 -23.55
C MET A 1 24.04 13.89 -23.47
N GLN A 2 23.35 12.82 -23.10
CA GLN A 2 21.87 12.79 -23.12
C GLN A 2 21.32 13.48 -21.86
N THR A 3 20.44 14.46 -22.05
CA THR A 3 19.89 15.35 -21.02
C THR A 3 19.02 14.58 -20.01
N GLN A 4 19.63 14.04 -18.95
CA GLN A 4 18.94 13.29 -17.88
C GLN A 4 18.12 14.22 -16.95
N ALA A 5 18.54 15.48 -16.81
CA ALA A 5 17.96 16.47 -15.89
C ALA A 5 16.43 16.67 -15.98
N PRO A 6 15.78 16.78 -17.17
CA PRO A 6 14.33 16.95 -17.24
C PRO A 6 13.56 15.70 -16.79
N ARG A 7 14.08 14.49 -17.04
CA ARG A 7 13.43 13.24 -16.63
C ARG A 7 13.45 13.08 -15.10
N VAL A 8 14.59 13.37 -14.48
CA VAL A 8 14.73 13.33 -13.02
C VAL A 8 13.76 14.29 -12.35
N ARG A 9 13.63 15.53 -12.88
CA ARG A 9 12.68 16.52 -12.37
C ARG A 9 11.22 16.09 -12.53
N ALA A 10 10.86 15.47 -13.66
CA ALA A 10 9.52 14.96 -13.90
C ALA A 10 9.12 13.85 -12.91
N VAL A 11 10.05 12.92 -12.64
CA VAL A 11 9.83 11.83 -11.67
C VAL A 11 9.72 12.39 -10.25
N ALA A 12 10.58 13.34 -9.88
CA ALA A 12 10.51 13.99 -8.56
C ALA A 12 9.18 14.72 -8.33
N ARG A 13 8.66 15.43 -9.35
CA ARG A 13 7.33 16.07 -9.28
C ARG A 13 6.21 15.05 -9.08
N ALA A 14 6.26 13.93 -9.79
CA ALA A 14 5.26 12.87 -9.62
C ALA A 14 5.34 12.23 -8.22
N MET A 15 6.54 12.00 -7.69
CA MET A 15 6.72 11.50 -6.33
C MET A 15 6.16 12.48 -5.28
N GLN A 16 6.44 13.77 -5.45
CA GLN A 16 5.90 14.81 -4.57
C GLN A 16 4.36 14.88 -4.65
N TYR A 17 3.80 14.73 -5.86
CA TYR A 17 2.36 14.67 -6.04
C TYR A 17 1.75 13.46 -5.32
N ILE A 18 2.39 12.29 -5.41
CA ILE A 18 1.96 11.08 -4.70
C ILE A 18 1.96 11.31 -3.20
N ASP A 19 3.03 11.90 -2.66
CA ASP A 19 3.20 12.14 -1.22
C ASP A 19 2.14 13.09 -0.65
N THR A 20 1.81 14.13 -1.41
CA THR A 20 0.83 15.14 -1.02
C THR A 20 -0.61 14.67 -1.13
N HIS A 21 -0.90 13.74 -2.06
CA HIS A 21 -2.26 13.27 -2.35
C HIS A 21 -2.48 11.80 -1.95
N LEU A 22 -1.79 11.31 -0.90
CA LEU A 22 -1.95 9.93 -0.44
C LEU A 22 -3.39 9.61 0.02
N TYR A 23 -4.09 10.63 0.52
CA TYR A 23 -5.44 10.58 1.07
C TYR A 23 -6.54 10.78 0.03
N GLU A 24 -6.17 10.91 -1.25
CA GLU A 24 -7.09 11.22 -2.34
C GLU A 24 -7.02 10.16 -3.45
N PRO A 25 -8.07 10.03 -4.28
CA PRO A 25 -8.05 9.14 -5.43
C PRO A 25 -7.08 9.66 -6.51
N VAL A 26 -5.86 9.12 -6.52
CA VAL A 26 -4.84 9.44 -7.52
C VAL A 26 -4.90 8.46 -8.69
N SER A 27 -4.94 9.01 -9.91
CA SER A 27 -4.90 8.25 -11.16
C SER A 27 -3.56 8.44 -11.89
N VAL A 28 -3.22 7.51 -12.78
CA VAL A 28 -2.04 7.65 -13.66
C VAL A 28 -2.11 8.93 -14.50
N ALA A 29 -3.32 9.39 -14.84
CA ALA A 29 -3.52 10.63 -15.58
C ALA A 29 -3.09 11.85 -14.75
N HIS A 30 -3.46 11.92 -13.46
CA HIS A 30 -3.05 13.00 -12.56
C HIS A 30 -1.52 13.06 -12.42
N LEU A 31 -0.88 11.90 -12.26
CA LEU A 31 0.58 11.81 -12.14
C LEU A 31 1.31 12.23 -13.42
N ALA A 32 0.78 11.84 -14.58
CA ALA A 32 1.35 12.21 -15.87
C ALA A 32 1.22 13.73 -16.12
N GLN A 33 0.08 14.32 -15.74
CA GLN A 33 -0.14 15.77 -15.79
C GLN A 33 0.84 16.52 -14.89
N ALA A 34 1.02 16.08 -13.63
CA ALA A 34 1.98 16.66 -12.70
C ALA A 34 3.44 16.58 -13.20
N ALA A 35 3.76 15.51 -13.94
CA ALA A 35 5.06 15.32 -14.58
C ALA A 35 5.21 16.06 -15.92
N CYS A 36 4.16 16.71 -16.44
CA CYS A 36 4.09 17.31 -17.78
C CYS A 36 4.44 16.31 -18.90
N LEU A 37 3.98 15.06 -18.78
CA LEU A 37 4.25 13.98 -19.74
C LEU A 37 2.96 13.27 -20.14
N SER A 38 2.94 12.65 -21.32
CA SER A 38 1.87 11.75 -21.70
C SER A 38 1.90 10.48 -20.82
N ARG A 39 0.72 9.90 -20.53
CA ARG A 39 0.56 8.72 -19.65
C ARG A 39 1.55 7.57 -19.95
N PHE A 40 1.68 7.20 -21.23
CA PHE A 40 2.57 6.11 -21.66
C PHE A 40 4.05 6.44 -21.44
N HIS A 41 4.46 7.66 -21.79
CA HIS A 41 5.85 8.11 -21.62
C HIS A 41 6.19 8.24 -20.13
N PHE A 42 5.28 8.79 -19.33
CA PHE A 42 5.42 8.89 -17.89
C PHE A 42 5.60 7.52 -17.24
N ALA A 43 4.73 6.54 -17.52
CA ALA A 43 4.83 5.21 -16.92
C ALA A 43 6.17 4.52 -17.21
N ARG A 44 6.70 4.70 -18.43
CA ARG A 44 8.01 4.17 -18.82
C ARG A 44 9.15 4.88 -18.10
N VAL A 45 9.17 6.21 -18.11
CA VAL A 45 10.22 7.01 -17.46
C VAL A 45 10.22 6.81 -15.95
N PHE A 46 9.04 6.74 -15.34
CA PHE A 46 8.90 6.48 -13.91
C PHE A 46 9.43 5.09 -13.55
N ARG A 47 9.08 4.06 -14.32
CA ARG A 47 9.60 2.71 -14.08
C ARG A 47 11.11 2.62 -14.28
N ASP A 48 11.65 3.28 -15.29
CA ASP A 48 13.09 3.34 -15.54
C ASP A 48 13.85 4.00 -14.38
N ALA A 49 13.27 5.06 -13.80
CA ALA A 49 13.89 5.79 -12.69
C ALA A 49 13.67 5.16 -11.31
N VAL A 50 12.51 4.56 -11.05
CA VAL A 50 12.08 4.09 -9.71
C VAL A 50 12.12 2.57 -9.59
N GLY A 51 12.11 1.84 -10.70
CA GLY A 51 12.05 0.38 -10.74
C GLY A 51 10.64 -0.21 -10.59
N ALA A 52 9.64 0.60 -10.26
CA ALA A 52 8.25 0.17 -10.06
C ALA A 52 7.26 1.00 -10.90
N SER A 53 6.06 0.48 -11.16
CA SER A 53 5.02 1.30 -11.79
C SER A 53 4.54 2.42 -10.83
N PRO A 54 4.05 3.55 -11.37
CA PRO A 54 3.58 4.65 -10.53
C PRO A 54 2.44 4.25 -9.57
N MET A 55 1.56 3.33 -9.98
CA MET A 55 0.48 2.84 -9.13
C MET A 55 0.98 1.89 -8.03
N GLU A 56 1.99 1.06 -8.32
CA GLU A 56 2.63 0.23 -7.31
C GLU A 56 3.37 1.09 -6.28
N TYR A 57 4.09 2.11 -6.75
CA TYR A 57 4.75 3.06 -5.86
C TYR A 57 3.74 3.79 -4.96
N LEU A 58 2.65 4.33 -5.52
CA LEU A 58 1.55 4.91 -4.74
C LEU A 58 1.02 3.94 -3.68
N ARG A 59 0.79 2.69 -4.06
CA ARG A 59 0.31 1.66 -3.13
C ARG A 59 1.31 1.42 -1.99
N HIS A 60 2.60 1.34 -2.30
CA HIS A 60 3.64 1.20 -1.28
C HIS A 60 3.67 2.40 -0.33
N ARG A 61 3.65 3.63 -0.85
CA ARG A 61 3.61 4.85 -0.02
C ARG A 61 2.38 4.89 0.90
N ARG A 62 1.21 4.48 0.40
CA ARG A 62 -0.01 4.35 1.22
C ARG A 62 0.17 3.31 2.33
N LEU A 63 0.78 2.16 2.05
CA LEU A 63 1.04 1.12 3.06
C LEU A 63 2.06 1.56 4.11
N GLU A 64 3.08 2.32 3.73
CA GLU A 64 4.01 2.94 4.68
C GLU A 64 3.30 3.93 5.60
N ARG A 65 2.42 4.76 5.04
CA ARG A 65 1.61 5.70 5.83
C ARG A 65 0.65 4.96 6.76
N ALA A 66 0.03 3.88 6.30
CA ALA A 66 -0.81 3.02 7.11
C ALA A 66 -0.05 2.45 8.32
N GLN A 67 1.19 2.00 8.14
CA GLN A 67 2.03 1.52 9.24
C GLN A 67 2.29 2.61 10.27
N ALA A 68 2.56 3.85 9.84
CA ALA A 68 2.71 4.98 10.75
C ALA A 68 1.42 5.22 11.55
N MET A 69 0.26 5.25 10.89
CA MET A 69 -1.04 5.46 11.54
C MET A 69 -1.40 4.34 12.52
N LEU A 70 -1.03 3.09 12.21
CA LEU A 70 -1.22 1.96 13.12
C LEU A 70 -0.31 2.06 14.36
N ARG A 71 0.93 2.54 14.20
CA ARG A 71 1.85 2.81 15.32
C ARG A 71 1.34 3.91 16.24
N GLU A 72 0.68 4.92 15.68
CA GLU A 72 0.08 6.00 16.47
C GLU A 72 -1.11 5.51 17.30
N GLY A 73 -1.75 4.40 16.92
CA GLY A 73 -2.84 3.78 17.69
C GLY A 73 -4.14 4.61 17.76
N ARG A 74 -4.24 5.70 17.00
CA ARG A 74 -5.36 6.64 17.07
C ARG A 74 -6.51 6.32 16.11
N HIS A 75 -6.34 5.40 15.16
CA HIS A 75 -7.28 5.18 14.06
C HIS A 75 -7.62 3.70 13.92
N THR A 76 -8.86 3.39 13.56
CA THR A 76 -9.28 2.01 13.31
C THR A 76 -8.81 1.53 11.93
N ILE A 77 -8.72 0.22 11.75
CA ILE A 77 -8.30 -0.40 10.47
C ILE A 77 -9.24 0.02 9.32
N SER A 78 -10.55 0.13 9.61
CA SER A 78 -11.55 0.58 8.64
C SER A 78 -11.33 2.04 8.26
N GLN A 79 -11.11 2.93 9.24
CA GLN A 79 -10.78 4.34 9.00
C GLN A 79 -9.52 4.49 8.14
N ILE A 80 -8.45 3.77 8.46
CA ILE A 80 -7.19 3.82 7.70
C ILE A 80 -7.40 3.36 6.25
N ALA A 81 -8.24 2.34 6.03
CA ALA A 81 -8.55 1.87 4.68
C ALA A 81 -9.27 2.94 3.86
N THR A 82 -10.27 3.60 4.44
CA THR A 82 -11.02 4.69 3.79
C THR A 82 -10.14 5.91 3.55
N ASP A 83 -9.38 6.33 4.55
CA ASP A 83 -8.52 7.52 4.52
C ASP A 83 -7.43 7.40 3.46
N LEU A 84 -6.84 6.21 3.29
CA LEU A 84 -5.83 5.92 2.26
C LEU A 84 -6.45 5.50 0.90
N CYS A 85 -7.74 5.75 0.70
CA CYS A 85 -8.45 5.46 -0.56
C CYS A 85 -8.29 4.00 -1.03
N PHE A 86 -8.40 3.03 -0.12
CA PHE A 86 -8.61 1.63 -0.48
C PHE A 86 -10.10 1.38 -0.72
N PHE A 87 -10.41 0.45 -1.63
CA PHE A 87 -11.79 0.12 -1.98
C PHE A 87 -12.61 -0.39 -0.78
N ASP A 88 -11.98 -1.24 0.03
CA ASP A 88 -12.58 -1.80 1.24
C ASP A 88 -11.47 -2.22 2.22
N GLN A 89 -11.84 -2.42 3.49
CA GLN A 89 -10.98 -2.96 4.53
C GLN A 89 -10.33 -4.29 4.12
N SER A 90 -11.07 -5.21 3.47
CA SER A 90 -10.57 -6.51 3.04
C SER A 90 -9.43 -6.38 2.02
N HIS A 91 -9.59 -5.44 1.07
CA HIS A 91 -8.58 -5.16 0.07
C HIS A 91 -7.33 -4.52 0.69
N PHE A 92 -7.51 -3.63 1.67
CA PHE A 92 -6.42 -3.07 2.46
C PHE A 92 -5.67 -4.15 3.23
N VAL A 93 -6.36 -5.00 4.00
CA VAL A 93 -5.75 -6.07 4.82
C VAL A 93 -4.91 -7.01 3.97
N ARG A 94 -5.42 -7.42 2.79
CA ARG A 94 -4.67 -8.30 1.87
C ARG A 94 -3.44 -7.61 1.32
N SER A 95 -3.55 -6.35 0.90
CA SER A 95 -2.43 -5.55 0.39
C SER A 95 -1.37 -5.31 1.45
N PHE A 96 -1.79 -5.00 2.68
CA PHE A 96 -0.92 -4.80 3.83
C PHE A 96 -0.17 -6.07 4.20
N ARG A 97 -0.86 -7.21 4.25
CA ARG A 97 -0.24 -8.51 4.52
C ARG A 97 0.75 -8.92 3.44
N ASN A 98 0.45 -8.63 2.17
CA ASN A 98 1.36 -8.93 1.08
C ASN A 98 2.65 -8.11 1.15
N ALA A 99 2.59 -6.86 1.62
CA ALA A 99 3.76 -5.99 1.73
C ALA A 99 4.56 -6.18 3.02
N THR A 100 3.89 -6.44 4.16
CA THR A 100 4.51 -6.48 5.49
C THR A 100 4.67 -7.89 6.07
N GLY A 101 4.03 -8.90 5.48
CA GLY A 101 4.00 -10.27 5.98
C GLY A 101 3.01 -10.51 7.13
N CYS A 102 2.46 -9.46 7.76
CA CYS A 102 1.52 -9.57 8.88
C CYS A 102 0.20 -8.85 8.59
N THR A 103 -0.86 -9.16 9.35
CA THR A 103 -2.13 -8.40 9.25
C THR A 103 -2.00 -7.06 9.98
N PRO A 104 -2.72 -6.00 9.54
CA PRO A 104 -2.67 -4.69 10.19
C PRO A 104 -3.14 -4.75 11.65
N ALA A 105 -4.09 -5.64 11.99
CA ALA A 105 -4.52 -5.88 13.37
C ALA A 105 -3.38 -6.42 14.25
N ARG A 106 -2.64 -7.41 13.74
CA ARG A 106 -1.49 -7.97 14.46
C ARG A 106 -0.35 -6.96 14.56
N PHE A 107 -0.16 -6.12 13.54
CA PHE A 107 0.82 -5.04 13.56
C PHE A 107 0.48 -3.99 14.61
N ALA A 108 -0.76 -3.49 14.65
CA ALA A 108 -1.23 -2.54 15.66
C ALA A 108 -1.14 -3.08 17.09
N ALA A 109 -1.45 -4.36 17.29
CA ALA A 109 -1.31 -4.99 18.60
C ALA A 109 0.16 -5.02 19.06
N GLN A 110 1.11 -5.37 18.18
CA GLN A 110 2.54 -5.36 18.48
C GLN A 110 3.05 -3.96 18.81
N THR A 111 2.64 -2.95 18.04
CA THR A 111 3.09 -1.57 18.28
C THR A 111 2.52 -0.98 19.56
N ALA A 112 1.28 -1.35 19.93
CA ALA A 112 0.69 -0.99 21.22
C ALA A 112 1.45 -1.64 22.39
N MET A 113 1.92 -2.88 22.22
CA MET A 113 2.75 -3.58 23.21
C MET A 113 4.15 -2.97 23.33
N GLU A 114 4.75 -2.48 22.24
CA GLU A 114 6.06 -1.80 22.26
C GLU A 114 5.99 -0.42 22.92
N THR A 115 4.89 0.31 22.77
CA THR A 115 4.67 1.57 23.52
C THR A 115 4.41 1.37 25.00
N CYS A 116 4.19 0.12 25.45
CA CYS A 116 4.00 -0.22 26.84
C CYS A 116 4.94 -1.36 27.25
N GLY A 117 6.18 -1.00 27.58
CA GLY A 117 7.08 -1.82 28.41
C GLY A 117 6.56 -2.05 29.82
N ALA A 118 5.29 -2.41 29.97
CA ALA A 118 4.73 -3.10 31.11
C ALA A 118 3.65 -4.08 30.59
N ALA A 119 4.01 -5.36 30.67
CA ALA A 119 3.14 -6.53 30.70
C ALA A 119 2.60 -7.12 29.38
N HIS A 120 3.10 -8.35 29.13
CA HIS A 120 2.29 -9.53 28.84
C HIS A 120 2.07 -9.93 27.36
N MET A 121 2.97 -10.78 26.87
CA MET A 121 2.69 -11.88 25.92
C MET A 121 1.88 -12.99 26.63
N PRO A 122 1.24 -13.97 25.94
CA PRO A 122 1.23 -14.24 24.48
C PRO A 122 -0.17 -14.59 23.94
N SER A 123 -0.34 -14.72 22.62
CA SER A 123 -1.37 -15.61 22.07
C SER A 123 -1.00 -16.14 20.68
N SER A 124 -0.52 -17.38 20.70
CA SER A 124 -0.50 -18.32 19.59
C SER A 124 -1.88 -18.41 18.94
N GLN A 125 -1.98 -18.26 17.62
CA GLN A 125 -3.13 -18.79 16.89
C GLN A 125 -2.66 -19.74 15.79
N ARG A 126 -3.10 -20.98 16.00
CA ARG A 126 -2.87 -22.18 15.20
C ARG A 126 -3.36 -21.97 13.77
N ARG A 127 -2.57 -22.44 12.82
CA ARG A 127 -3.02 -22.74 11.45
C ARG A 127 -3.89 -23.99 11.55
N GLY A 128 -5.20 -23.79 11.66
CA GLY A 128 -6.21 -24.83 11.53
C GLY A 128 -6.33 -25.24 10.07
N ASP A 129 -6.21 -26.55 9.87
CA ASP A 129 -6.55 -27.32 8.70
C ASP A 129 -7.98 -26.99 8.22
N GLU A 130 -8.16 -26.75 6.93
CA GLU A 130 -9.43 -27.07 6.28
C GLU A 130 -9.14 -27.60 4.87
N SER A 131 -8.83 -28.89 4.85
CA SER A 131 -9.05 -29.75 3.69
C SER A 131 -10.56 -29.90 3.47
N VAL A 132 -11.10 -29.29 2.41
CA VAL A 132 -12.39 -29.70 1.86
C VAL A 132 -12.23 -29.98 0.37
N SER A 133 -11.98 -31.25 0.09
CA SER A 133 -12.47 -31.92 -1.11
C SER A 133 -13.99 -31.89 -1.07
N LEU A 134 -14.64 -31.29 -2.07
CA LEU A 134 -16.01 -31.69 -2.41
C LEU A 134 -16.23 -31.55 -3.91
N SER A 135 -16.35 -32.72 -4.54
CA SER A 135 -16.77 -32.95 -5.92
C SER A 135 -18.09 -32.26 -6.25
N MET A 136 -18.21 -31.72 -7.46
CA MET A 136 -19.53 -31.58 -8.11
C MET A 136 -19.40 -31.77 -9.63
N GLU A 137 -20.01 -32.86 -10.04
CA GLU A 137 -20.46 -33.30 -11.35
C GLU A 137 -21.05 -32.17 -12.22
N GLN A 138 -20.75 -32.15 -13.52
CA GLN A 138 -21.57 -31.43 -14.50
C GLN A 138 -21.82 -32.32 -15.73
N PRO A 139 -23.09 -32.52 -16.12
CA PRO A 139 -23.48 -33.28 -17.30
C PRO A 139 -23.60 -32.38 -18.55
N ALA A 140 -23.46 -32.99 -19.72
CA ALA A 140 -24.16 -32.64 -20.95
C ALA A 140 -24.26 -33.89 -21.82
#